data_AF-A0A1B9S0M8-F1
#
_entry.id   AF-A0A1B9S0M8-F1
#
_cell.length_a   1.000
_cell.length_b   1.000
_cell.length_c   1.000
_cell.angle_alpha   90.00
_cell.angle_beta   90.00
_cell.angle_gamma   90.00
#
_symmetry.space_group_name_H-M   'P 1'
#
loop_
_entity.id
_entity.type
_entity.pdbx_description
1 polymer ?
#
loop_
_entity_poly.entity_id
_entity_poly.type
_entity_poly.pdbx_seq_one_letter_code
_entity_poly.pdbx_strand_id
1 'polypeptide(L)' 'MNSLNPRYDVICDPLDTWTVWDNHTEEPATFGGQVLFGLTEGYAVEVAKIMNELYGKADRSVIAKGATPAVSGLRHVS' A
#
# COMPACT_ATOMS: atom_id res chain seq x y z
N MET A 1 16.90 -6.39 0.65
CA MET A 1 16.22 -5.08 0.55
C MET A 1 15.30 -5.17 -0.66
N ASN A 2 14.10 -5.75 -0.52
CA ASN A 2 13.18 -5.85 -1.65
C ASN A 2 12.31 -4.62 -1.62
N SER A 3 12.61 -3.70 -2.53
CA SER A 3 11.98 -2.41 -2.71
C SER A 3 10.47 -2.60 -2.82
N LEU A 4 9.78 -2.21 -1.75
CA LEU A 4 8.32 -2.04 -1.68
C LEU A 4 7.94 -0.88 -2.61
N ASN A 5 8.11 -1.04 -3.92
CA ASN A 5 7.75 0.00 -4.86
C ASN A 5 6.21 0.13 -4.82
N PRO A 6 5.67 1.26 -4.34
CA PRO A 6 4.23 1.44 -4.26
C PRO A 6 3.67 1.45 -5.69
N ARG A 7 2.56 0.74 -5.89
CA ARG A 7 1.89 0.69 -7.20
C ARG A 7 1.35 2.06 -7.58
N TYR A 8 0.86 2.78 -6.57
CA TYR A 8 0.34 4.12 -6.73
C TYR A 8 1.34 5.14 -6.16
N ASP A 9 1.71 6.10 -6.98
CA ASP A 9 2.54 7.23 -6.58
C ASP A 9 1.75 8.54 -6.61
N VAL A 10 2.31 9.62 -6.10
CA VAL A 10 1.69 10.94 -6.12
C VAL A 10 2.54 11.89 -6.94
N ILE A 11 1.95 12.46 -7.99
CA ILE A 11 2.62 13.41 -8.88
C ILE A 11 2.00 14.78 -8.66
N CYS A 12 2.87 15.77 -8.44
CA CYS A 12 2.50 17.18 -8.42
C CYS A 12 2.67 17.77 -9.83
N ASP A 13 1.59 18.34 -10.35
CA ASP A 13 1.58 19.03 -11.64
C ASP A 13 2.02 20.50 -11.47
N PRO A 14 2.57 21.16 -12.51
CA PRO A 14 2.92 22.60 -12.48
C PRO A 14 1.78 23.55 -12.06
N LEU A 15 0.53 23.09 -12.09
CA LEU A 15 -0.64 23.81 -11.59
C LEU A 15 -0.83 23.71 -10.06
N ASP A 16 0.14 23.16 -9.33
CA ASP A 16 0.10 22.90 -7.88
C ASP A 16 -1.03 21.94 -7.48
N THR A 17 -1.41 21.08 -8.42
CA THR A 17 -2.43 20.05 -8.25
C THR A 17 -1.79 18.69 -8.14
N TRP A 18 -2.31 17.86 -7.22
CA TRP A 18 -1.78 16.53 -6.98
C TRP A 18 -2.66 15.46 -7.63
N THR A 19 -2.00 14.47 -8.21
CA THR A 19 -2.62 13.38 -8.95
C THR A 19 -2.06 12.06 -8.45
N VAL A 20 -2.94 11.11 -8.17
CA VAL A 20 -2.51 9.74 -7.87
C VAL A 20 -2.23 9.04 -9.19
N TRP A 21 -1.00 8.55 -9.36
CA TRP A 21 -0.51 7.90 -10.57
C TRP A 21 -0.43 6.39 -10.36
N ASP A 22 -1.02 5.59 -11.26
CA ASP A 22 -0.80 4.14 -11.26
C ASP A 22 0.41 3.83 -12.15
N ASN A 23 1.52 3.43 -11.53
CA ASN A 23 2.74 3.05 -12.25
C ASN A 23 2.56 1.79 -13.11
N HIS A 24 1.50 1.00 -12.87
CA HIS A 24 1.25 -0.23 -13.61
C HIS A 24 0.55 0.03 -14.94
N THR A 25 -0.39 0.98 -14.97
CA THR A 25 -1.11 1.37 -16.20
C THR A 25 -0.49 2.59 -16.87
N GLU A 26 0.49 3.24 -16.22
CA GLU A 26 1.09 4.49 -16.67
C GLU A 26 0.03 5.57 -16.93
N GLU A 27 -1.01 5.58 -16.09
CA GLU A 27 -2.17 6.46 -16.22
C GLU A 27 -2.60 7.03 -14.86
N PRO A 28 -3.33 8.16 -14.85
CA PRO A 28 -3.97 8.68 -13.64
C PRO A 28 -4.88 7.64 -13.01
N ALA A 29 -4.67 7.35 -11.73
CA ALA A 29 -5.45 6.36 -11.01
C ALA A 29 -6.94 6.76 -11.00
N THR A 30 -7.80 5.79 -11.26
CA THR A 30 -9.24 5.99 -11.32
C THR A 30 -9.90 5.24 -10.16
N PHE A 31 -10.74 5.91 -9.38
CA PHE A 31 -11.52 5.31 -8.31
C PHE A 31 -13.01 5.45 -8.60
N GLY A 32 -13.73 4.33 -8.68
CA GLY A 32 -15.17 4.34 -8.99
C GLY A 32 -15.51 4.99 -10.33
N GLY A 33 -14.59 4.97 -11.31
CA GLY A 33 -14.75 5.63 -12.60
C GLY A 33 -14.44 7.13 -12.61
N GLN A 34 -14.00 7.71 -11.49
CA GLN A 34 -13.53 9.09 -11.41
C GLN A 34 -12.00 9.13 -11.32
N VAL A 35 -11.38 10.02 -12.08
CA VAL A 35 -9.92 10.21 -12.05
C VAL A 35 -9.52 10.95 -10.78
N LEU A 36 -8.52 10.43 -10.07
CA LEU A 36 -7.95 11.01 -8.85
C LEU A 36 -6.95 12.12 -9.20
N PHE A 37 -7.46 13.18 -9.81
CA PHE A 37 -6.73 14.35 -10.30
C PHE A 37 -7.22 15.62 -9.61
N GLY A 38 -6.38 16.65 -9.52
CA GLY A 38 -6.78 17.95 -8.96
C GLY A 38 -6.91 17.94 -7.44
N LEU A 39 -6.28 16.97 -6.77
CA LEU A 39 -6.34 16.80 -5.33
C LEU A 39 -5.36 17.75 -4.64
N THR A 40 -5.61 18.05 -3.37
CA THR A 40 -4.60 18.70 -2.52
C THR A 40 -3.53 17.68 -2.12
N GLU A 41 -2.33 18.14 -1.78
CA GLU A 41 -1.20 17.29 -1.38
C GLU A 41 -1.61 16.23 -0.35
N GLY A 42 -2.19 16.67 0.76
CA GLY A 42 -2.60 15.77 1.84
C GLY A 42 -3.62 14.73 1.38
N TYR A 43 -4.58 15.13 0.55
CA TYR A 43 -5.61 14.23 0.05
C TYR A 43 -5.05 13.22 -0.93
N ALA A 44 -4.15 13.65 -1.83
CA ALA A 44 -3.50 12.77 -2.79
C ALA A 44 -2.59 11.74 -2.09
N VAL A 45 -1.87 12.16 -1.05
CA VAL A 45 -1.05 11.28 -0.21
C VAL A 45 -1.90 10.26 0.56
N GLU A 46 -3.00 10.69 1.17
CA GLU A 46 -3.92 9.78 1.85
C GLU A 46 -4.55 8.76 0.91
N VAL A 47 -5.03 9.20 -0.25
CA VAL A 47 -5.64 8.33 -1.26
C VAL A 47 -4.61 7.36 -1.82
N ALA A 48 -3.42 7.80 -2.20
CA ALA A 48 -2.36 6.91 -2.67
C ALA A 48 -1.98 5.87 -1.60
N LYS A 49 -1.93 6.26 -0.33
CA LYS A 49 -1.69 5.33 0.79
C LYS A 49 -2.81 4.29 0.90
N ILE A 50 -4.07 4.73 0.88
CA ILE A 50 -5.25 3.84 0.93
C ILE A 50 -5.24 2.87 -0.26
N MET A 51 -4.96 3.36 -1.46
CA MET A 51 -4.87 2.55 -2.68
C MET A 51 -3.72 1.53 -2.58
N ASN A 52 -2.54 1.95 -2.13
CA ASN A 52 -1.42 1.04 -1.88
C ASN A 52 -1.73 0.02 -0.77
N GLU A 53 -2.56 0.35 0.22
CA GLU A 53 -2.98 -0.59 1.25
C GLU A 53 -4.05 -1.59 0.76
N LEU A 54 -5.01 -1.13 -0.03
CA LEU A 54 -6.06 -1.96 -0.62
C LEU A 54 -5.51 -2.91 -1.68
N TYR A 55 -4.66 -2.40 -2.57
CA TYR A 55 -4.20 -3.11 -3.76
C TYR A 55 -2.74 -3.58 -3.66
N GLY A 56 -1.93 -3.01 -2.77
CA GLY A 56 -0.54 -3.43 -2.55
C GLY A 56 -0.38 -4.54 -1.50
N LYS A 57 -1.46 -4.96 -0.81
CA LYS A 57 -1.46 -6.07 0.17
C LYS A 57 -1.92 -7.41 -0.40
N ALA A 58 -1.85 -7.64 -1.71
CA ALA A 58 -2.05 -8.98 -2.26
C ALA A 58 -1.01 -10.02 -1.73
N ASP A 59 0.11 -9.57 -1.13
CA ASP A 59 1.20 -10.48 -0.71
C ASP A 59 1.59 -10.43 0.78
N ARG A 60 0.83 -9.78 1.68
CA ARG A 60 1.21 -9.78 3.12
C ARG A 60 0.66 -10.98 3.91
N SER A 61 -0.16 -11.84 3.34
CA SER A 61 -0.73 -12.97 4.10
C SER A 61 0.26 -14.13 4.36
N VAL A 62 1.44 -14.16 3.72
CA VAL A 62 2.34 -15.35 3.80
C VAL A 62 3.57 -15.25 4.70
N ILE A 63 3.87 -14.12 5.38
CA ILE A 63 5.06 -14.07 6.27
C ILE A 63 4.84 -13.59 7.71
N ALA A 64 3.61 -13.36 8.15
CA ALA A 64 3.31 -13.14 9.57
C ALA A 64 3.03 -14.46 10.32
N LYS A 65 3.88 -15.47 10.15
CA LYS A 65 3.92 -16.66 11.02
C LYS A 65 5.39 -16.99 11.33
N GLY A 66 5.89 -16.40 12.41
CA GLY A 66 7.25 -16.66 12.87
C GLY A 66 7.65 -15.88 14.12
N ALA A 67 6.69 -15.53 14.97
CA ALA A 67 6.99 -14.98 16.28
C ALA A 67 6.02 -15.57 17.30
N THR A 68 6.38 -16.75 17.81
CA THR A 68 5.88 -17.25 19.09
C THR A 68 7.07 -17.74 19.90
N PRO A 69 7.55 -17.02 20.93
CA PRO A 69 8.21 -17.70 22.03
C PRO A 69 7.10 -18.39 22.83
N ALA A 70 6.85 -19.67 22.54
CA ALA A 70 5.96 -20.49 23.34
C ALA A 70 6.64 -20.76 24.70
N VAL A 71 6.18 -20.05 25.72
CA VAL A 71 6.42 -20.40 27.12
C VAL A 71 5.43 -21.49 27.56
N SER A 72 5.97 -22.45 28.31
CA SER A 72 5.29 -23.26 29.35
C SER A 72 4.59 -24.58 28.98
N GLY A 73 5.00 -25.66 29.69
CA GLY A 73 4.19 -26.88 29.94
C GLY A 73 4.85 -28.19 29.49
N LEU A 74 5.73 -28.82 30.27
CA LEU A 74 5.51 -29.92 31.24
C LEU A 74 5.27 -31.35 30.68
N ARG A 75 6.13 -32.27 31.18
CA ARG A 75 5.93 -33.68 31.65
C ARG A 75 6.15 -34.90 30.73
N HIS A 76 7.02 -35.78 31.24
CA HIS A 76 7.05 -37.27 31.22
C HIS A 76 7.14 -37.97 29.85
N VAL A 77 7.74 -39.15 29.65
CA VAL A 77 8.30 -40.23 30.46
C VAL A 77 9.13 -41.10 29.50
N SER A 78 10.25 -41.68 29.95
CA SER A 78 10.68 -43.06 29.65
C SER A 78 11.98 -43.38 30.38
#